data_AF-J9RPK5-F1
#
_entry.id   AF-J9RPK5-F1
#
_cell.length_a   1.000
_cell.length_b   1.000
_cell.length_c   1.000
_cell.angle_alpha   90.00
_cell.angle_beta   90.00
_cell.angle_gamma   90.00
#
_symmetry.space_group_name_H-M   'P 1'
#
loop_
_entity.id
_entity.type
_entity.pdbx_description
1 polymer ?
#
loop_
_entity_poly.entity_id
_entity_poly.type
_entity_poly.pdbx_seq_one_letter_code
_entity_poly.pdbx_strand_id
1 'polypeptide(L)'
;MIINVKESTMVQPAEETPRRGLWNSNVDLVVPRFHTPSVYFYRPTGAPNFFDAKVLKGALSKALVPFYPMAGRLRRDEDGRIEINCNAEGVLFVEAETTSVIDDFADFAP
;
A
#
# COMPACT_ATOMS: atom_id res chain seq x y z
N MET A 1 -23.94 1.93 4.60
CA MET A 1 -22.71 2.63 5.00
C MET A 1 -22.35 3.62 3.91
N ILE A 2 -22.10 4.89 4.25
CA ILE A 2 -21.60 5.91 3.31
C ILE A 2 -20.14 6.16 3.66
N ILE A 3 -19.23 5.98 2.71
CA ILE A 3 -17.80 6.25 2.86
C ILE A 3 -17.43 7.37 1.88
N ASN A 4 -16.82 8.44 2.38
CA ASN A 4 -16.38 9.56 1.58
C ASN A 4 -14.85 9.58 1.53
N VAL A 5 -14.28 9.52 0.33
CA VAL A 5 -12.83 9.70 0.15
C VAL A 5 -12.49 11.17 0.39
N LYS A 6 -11.56 11.44 1.30
CA LYS A 6 -11.07 12.78 1.61
C LYS A 6 -9.89 13.16 0.73
N GLU A 7 -8.95 12.23 0.59
CA GLU A 7 -7.68 12.48 -0.11
C GLU A 7 -7.13 11.18 -0.71
N SER A 8 -6.53 11.31 -1.89
CA SER A 8 -5.69 10.29 -2.51
C SER A 8 -4.29 10.86 -2.71
N THR A 9 -3.29 10.23 -2.13
CA THR A 9 -1.89 10.69 -2.17
C THR A 9 -1.00 9.59 -2.73
N MET A 10 -0.06 9.96 -3.61
CA MET A 10 1.06 9.07 -3.95
C MET A 10 2.20 9.22 -2.95
N VAL A 11 2.47 8.16 -2.18
CA VAL A 11 3.57 8.13 -1.20
C VAL A 11 4.79 7.50 -1.83
N GLN A 12 5.85 8.28 -2.01
CA GLN A 12 7.14 7.84 -2.53
C GLN A 12 8.09 7.42 -1.39
N PRO A 13 9.14 6.61 -1.67
CA PRO A 13 10.19 6.35 -0.71
C PRO A 13 10.82 7.64 -0.17
N ALA A 14 11.19 7.65 1.11
CA ALA A 14 11.73 8.84 1.78
C ALA A 14 13.15 9.21 1.29
N GLU A 15 13.85 8.26 0.69
CA GLU A 15 15.23 8.35 0.24
C GLU A 15 15.37 7.73 -1.15
N GLU A 16 16.52 7.97 -1.81
CA GLU A 16 16.81 7.33 -3.09
C GLU A 16 16.91 5.80 -2.92
N THR A 17 16.28 5.08 -3.84
CA THR A 17 16.26 3.62 -3.87
C THR A 17 16.87 3.08 -5.16
N PRO A 18 17.43 1.86 -5.18
CA PRO A 18 18.01 1.27 -6.38
C PRO A 18 17.04 1.27 -7.57
N ARG A 19 17.44 1.91 -8.68
CA ARG A 19 16.69 1.93 -9.93
C ARG A 19 17.10 0.77 -10.82
N ARG A 20 16.24 -0.25 -10.93
CA ARG A 20 16.52 -1.48 -11.71
C ARG A 20 15.25 -2.23 -12.10
N GLY A 21 15.37 -3.14 -13.07
CA GLY A 21 14.45 -4.26 -13.21
C GLY A 21 14.73 -5.30 -12.12
N LEU A 22 13.69 -5.75 -11.45
CA LEU A 22 13.75 -6.85 -10.50
C LEU A 22 13.01 -8.04 -11.08
N TRP A 23 13.79 -9.03 -11.51
CA TRP A 23 13.30 -10.27 -12.10
C TRP A 23 12.41 -11.05 -11.13
N ASN A 24 11.23 -11.45 -11.62
CA ASN A 24 10.29 -12.29 -10.89
C ASN A 24 10.61 -13.76 -11.08
N SER A 25 10.51 -14.57 -10.03
CA SER A 25 10.64 -16.02 -10.09
C SER A 25 9.44 -16.68 -10.78
N ASN A 26 9.54 -17.97 -11.11
CA ASN A 26 8.41 -18.70 -11.68
C ASN A 26 7.22 -18.77 -10.71
N VAL A 27 7.47 -18.81 -9.40
CA VAL A 27 6.42 -18.81 -8.38
C VAL A 27 5.70 -17.46 -8.36
N ASP A 28 6.41 -16.36 -8.60
CA ASP A 28 5.82 -15.02 -8.67
C ASP A 28 4.94 -14.81 -9.91
N LEU A 29 5.05 -15.66 -10.94
CA LEU A 29 4.28 -15.53 -12.20
C LEU A 29 3.02 -16.39 -12.24
N VAL A 30 2.89 -17.38 -11.35
CA VAL A 30 1.71 -18.27 -11.30
C VAL A 30 0.61 -17.74 -10.39
N VAL A 31 0.87 -16.68 -9.62
CA VAL A 31 -0.13 -16.05 -8.76
C VAL A 31 -1.18 -15.30 -9.61
N PRO A 32 -2.41 -15.12 -9.09
CA PRO A 32 -3.45 -14.40 -9.81
C PRO A 32 -3.07 -12.95 -10.17
N ARG A 33 -3.51 -12.49 -11.33
CA ARG A 33 -3.20 -11.15 -11.89
C ARG A 33 -4.10 -10.05 -11.31
N PHE A 34 -4.19 -9.96 -9.99
CA PHE A 34 -4.92 -8.91 -9.27
C PHE A 34 -4.28 -8.62 -7.91
N HIS A 35 -4.65 -7.51 -7.27
CA HIS A 35 -4.18 -7.17 -5.93
C HIS A 35 -4.91 -8.03 -4.89
N THR A 36 -4.18 -8.73 -4.02
CA THR A 36 -4.77 -9.47 -2.90
C THR A 36 -5.40 -8.50 -1.90
N PRO A 37 -6.74 -8.46 -1.75
CA PRO A 37 -7.38 -7.53 -0.84
C PRO A 37 -7.28 -8.03 0.61
N SER A 38 -7.03 -7.12 1.56
CA SER A 38 -7.12 -7.38 3.00
C SER A 38 -7.60 -6.13 3.72
N VAL A 39 -8.30 -6.30 4.84
CA VAL A 39 -8.84 -5.20 5.66
C VAL A 39 -8.51 -5.47 7.12
N TYR A 40 -8.03 -4.44 7.82
CA TYR A 40 -7.67 -4.51 9.23
C TYR A 40 -8.50 -3.49 10.02
N PHE A 41 -9.06 -3.94 11.14
CA PHE A 41 -9.93 -3.14 12.00
C PHE A 41 -9.22 -2.84 13.32
N TYR A 42 -9.22 -1.56 13.73
CA TYR A 42 -8.58 -1.11 14.96
C TYR A 42 -9.56 -0.28 15.78
N ARG A 43 -9.70 -0.61 17.06
CA ARG A 43 -10.51 0.18 17.99
C ARG A 43 -9.72 1.41 18.47
N PRO A 44 -10.37 2.59 18.61
CA PRO A 44 -9.70 3.77 19.14
C PRO A 44 -9.10 3.50 20.52
N THR A 45 -7.85 3.92 20.72
CA THR A 45 -7.12 3.74 21.99
C THR A 45 -7.22 4.93 22.92
N GLY A 46 -7.90 6.01 22.50
CA GLY A 46 -7.90 7.30 23.20
C GLY A 46 -6.65 8.17 22.95
N ALA A 47 -5.68 7.67 22.16
CA ALA A 47 -4.52 8.46 21.77
C ALA A 47 -4.92 9.62 20.85
N PRO A 48 -4.36 10.84 21.04
CA PRO A 48 -4.75 12.03 20.28
C PRO A 48 -4.35 11.94 18.78
N ASN A 49 -3.43 11.04 18.44
CA ASN A 49 -2.93 10.81 17.09
C ASN A 49 -3.30 9.43 16.54
N PHE A 50 -4.40 8.83 17.02
CA PHE A 50 -4.88 7.54 16.54
C PHE A 50 -5.10 7.58 15.02
N PHE A 51 -4.28 6.85 14.26
CA PHE A 51 -4.26 6.83 12.80
C PHE A 51 -4.10 8.21 12.14
N ASP A 52 -3.30 9.11 12.73
CA ASP A 52 -2.92 10.36 12.06
C ASP A 52 -2.31 10.08 10.67
N ALA A 53 -2.98 10.56 9.62
CA ALA A 53 -2.62 10.25 8.24
C ALA A 53 -1.23 10.78 7.86
N LYS A 54 -0.79 11.91 8.43
CA LYS A 54 0.53 12.48 8.16
C LYS A 54 1.63 11.60 8.75
N VAL A 55 1.43 11.11 9.98
CA VAL A 55 2.35 10.16 10.62
C VAL A 55 2.41 8.86 9.80
N LEU A 56 1.27 8.32 9.37
CA LEU A 56 1.21 7.09 8.58
C LEU A 56 1.88 7.23 7.21
N LYS A 57 1.60 8.30 6.46
CA LYS A 57 2.27 8.58 5.17
C LYS A 57 3.78 8.71 5.35
N GLY A 58 4.24 9.37 6.42
CA GLY A 58 5.67 9.50 6.74
C GLY A 58 6.32 8.15 7.11
N ALA A 59 5.64 7.32 7.89
CA ALA A 59 6.12 5.98 8.23
C ALA A 59 6.16 5.06 7.00
N LEU A 60 5.14 5.11 6.15
CA LEU A 60 5.08 4.37 4.88
C LEU A 60 6.21 4.79 3.94
N SER A 61 6.45 6.09 3.77
CA SER A 61 7.55 6.61 2.96
C SER A 61 8.92 6.07 3.42
N LYS A 62 9.15 5.98 4.74
CA LYS A 62 10.37 5.37 5.30
C LYS A 62 10.42 3.85 5.09
N ALA A 63 9.31 3.16 5.25
CA ALA A 63 9.23 1.71 5.01
C ALA A 63 9.50 1.36 3.54
N LEU A 64 9.07 2.20 2.60
CA LEU A 64 9.34 1.99 1.17
C LEU A 64 10.82 2.08 0.80
N VAL A 65 11.72 2.55 1.68
CA VAL A 65 13.16 2.55 1.39
C VAL A 65 13.72 1.12 1.35
N PRO A 66 13.65 0.30 2.42
CA PRO A 66 14.05 -1.10 2.36
C PRO A 66 13.10 -1.96 1.50
N PHE A 67 11.83 -1.59 1.40
CA PHE A 67 10.82 -2.29 0.57
C PHE A 67 10.61 -1.63 -0.80
N TYR A 68 11.65 -1.07 -1.39
CA TYR A 68 11.59 -0.28 -2.63
C TYR A 68 10.87 -0.94 -3.83
N PRO A 69 10.84 -2.28 -4.02
CA PRO A 69 10.06 -2.85 -5.12
C PRO A 69 8.57 -2.55 -5.02
N MET A 70 8.03 -2.33 -3.81
CA MET A 70 6.62 -1.97 -3.59
C MET A 70 6.25 -0.61 -4.18
N ALA A 71 7.20 0.31 -4.28
CA ALA A 71 7.01 1.62 -4.91
C ALA A 71 7.23 1.59 -6.44
N GLY A 72 7.45 0.41 -7.02
CA GLY A 72 7.69 0.23 -8.45
C GLY A 72 6.43 0.07 -9.30
N ARG A 73 6.62 -0.38 -10.53
CA ARG A 73 5.55 -0.73 -11.48
C ARG A 73 5.85 -2.06 -12.16
N LEU A 74 4.83 -2.78 -12.60
CA LEU A 74 5.05 -3.94 -13.48
C LEU A 74 5.50 -3.45 -14.87
N ARG A 75 6.48 -4.11 -15.44
CA ARG A 75 6.85 -3.98 -16.86
C ARG A 75 7.20 -5.34 -17.45
N ARG A 76 7.52 -5.37 -18.74
CA ARG A 76 8.10 -6.54 -19.40
C ARG A 76 9.59 -6.28 -19.67
N ASP A 77 10.40 -7.31 -19.50
CA ASP A 77 11.79 -7.30 -19.96
C ASP A 77 11.88 -7.56 -21.49
N GLU A 78 13.10 -7.68 -22.01
CA GLU A 78 13.38 -7.89 -23.44
C GLU A 78 12.79 -9.21 -23.97
N ASP A 79 12.69 -10.23 -23.12
CA ASP A 79 12.10 -11.55 -23.45
C ASP A 79 10.56 -11.57 -23.23
N GLY A 80 9.99 -10.43 -22.83
CA GLY A 80 8.56 -10.28 -22.58
C GLY A 80 8.09 -10.82 -21.24
N ARG A 81 9.00 -11.25 -20.35
CA ARG A 81 8.69 -11.72 -19.00
C ARG A 81 8.32 -10.54 -18.12
N ILE A 82 7.32 -10.74 -17.26
CA ILE A 82 6.90 -9.71 -16.29
C ILE A 82 7.97 -9.56 -15.21
N GLU A 83 8.39 -8.33 -14.96
CA GLU A 83 9.30 -7.94 -13.88
C GLU A 83 8.82 -6.69 -13.17
N ILE A 84 9.41 -6.38 -12.01
CA ILE A 84 9.15 -5.12 -11.31
C ILE A 84 10.17 -4.07 -11.77
N ASN A 85 9.68 -2.98 -12.36
CA ASN A 85 10.43 -1.76 -12.56
C ASN A 85 10.52 -0.98 -11.24
N CYS A 86 11.65 -1.06 -10.55
CA CYS A 86 11.91 -0.31 -9.34
C CYS A 86 12.20 1.16 -9.69
N ASN A 87 11.16 1.95 -9.96
CA ASN A 87 11.26 3.34 -10.43
C ASN A 87 10.87 4.41 -9.40
N ALA A 88 10.55 3.99 -8.17
CA ALA A 88 10.18 4.85 -7.04
C ALA A 88 8.97 5.76 -7.31
N GLU A 89 8.04 5.36 -8.19
CA GLU A 89 6.81 6.13 -8.42
C GLU A 89 5.87 6.15 -7.20
N GLY A 90 6.07 5.26 -6.23
CA GLY A 90 5.37 5.25 -4.95
C GLY A 90 4.15 4.34 -4.92
N VAL A 91 3.44 4.35 -3.78
CA VAL A 91 2.19 3.62 -3.53
C VAL A 91 1.01 4.56 -3.23
N LEU A 92 -0.18 4.17 -3.67
CA LEU A 92 -1.40 4.94 -3.43
C LEU A 92 -1.83 4.81 -1.96
N PHE A 93 -1.99 5.94 -1.28
CA PHE A 93 -2.56 6.04 0.05
C PHE A 93 -3.87 6.84 -0.04
N VAL A 94 -4.99 6.24 0.36
CA VAL A 94 -6.31 6.88 0.31
C VAL A 94 -6.84 7.03 1.73
N GLU A 95 -7.17 8.26 2.11
CA GLU A 95 -7.88 8.56 3.37
C GLU A 95 -9.37 8.72 3.07
N ALA A 96 -10.20 8.07 3.90
CA ALA A 96 -11.65 8.16 3.80
C ALA A 96 -12.28 8.26 5.18
N GLU A 97 -13.48 8.84 5.24
CA GLU A 97 -14.25 8.98 6.47
C GLU A 97 -15.68 8.48 6.29
N THR A 98 -16.30 8.12 7.40
CA THR A 98 -17.68 7.68 7.48
C THR A 98 -18.27 8.09 8.82
N THR A 99 -19.59 8.26 8.87
CA THR A 99 -20.33 8.45 10.13
C THR A 99 -20.70 7.12 10.80
N SER A 100 -20.44 5.98 10.15
CA SER A 100 -20.62 4.65 10.74
C SER A 100 -19.57 4.36 11.82
N VAL A 101 -19.92 3.55 12.81
CA VAL A 101 -19.00 3.12 13.86
C VAL A 101 -18.56 1.69 13.65
N ILE A 102 -17.38 1.33 14.15
CA ILE A 102 -16.80 0.00 13.93
C ILE A 102 -17.69 -1.12 14.51
N ASP A 103 -18.47 -0.82 15.55
CA ASP A 103 -19.41 -1.74 16.19
C ASP A 103 -20.64 -2.05 15.33
N ASP A 104 -20.91 -1.26 14.28
CA ASP A 104 -21.94 -1.56 13.27
C ASP A 104 -21.56 -2.80 12.44
N PHE A 105 -20.27 -3.15 12.43
CA PHE A 105 -19.73 -4.31 11.77
C PHE A 105 -19.46 -5.36 12.86
N ALA A 106 -20.16 -6.49 12.80
CA ALA A 106 -20.19 -7.56 13.80
C ALA A 106 -18.80 -8.07 14.23
N ASP A 107 -18.76 -9.01 15.18
CA ASP A 107 -17.51 -9.65 15.63
C ASP A 107 -16.68 -10.12 14.43
N PHE A 108 -15.58 -9.40 14.17
CA PHE A 108 -14.61 -9.72 13.14
C PHE A 108 -13.96 -11.05 13.51
N ALA A 109 -14.58 -12.15 13.12
CA ALA A 109 -14.01 -13.48 13.20
C ALA A 109 -12.99 -13.63 12.04
N PRO A 110 -11.79 -14.18 12.32
CA PRO A 110 -10.77 -14.40 11.30
C PRO A 110 -11.22 -15.35 10.18
#